data_AF-A0A3B0J6S1-F1
#
_entry.id   AF-A0A3B0J6S1-F1
#
_cell.length_a   1.000
_cell.length_b   1.000
_cell.length_c   1.000
_cell.angle_alpha   90.00
_cell.angle_beta   90.00
_cell.angle_gamma   90.00
#
_symmetry.space_group_name_H-M   'P 1'
#
loop_
_entity.id
_entity.type
_entity.pdbx_description
1 polymer ?
#
loop_
_entity_poly.entity_id
_entity_poly.type
_entity_poly.pdbx_seq_one_letter_code
_entity_poly.pdbx_strand_id
1 'polypeptide(L)'
;MAAKRNTVTTDVPESSVAPAEGTALTLDPRLSLRVDSVIPKKRHEALKWFGWGYNDSQFYGQNGIICFRGDKYPLGGCELPSFTKWVEKKFELTVDPRKPYPQLPQTYPRPVENAPFLSELRGITKVEHSLEGIDRLIRCHGQTLNDIYSLWHNKFQRIPDVVVWPRSHEDVVQLVQLAHKHNVMMVPYGGGTSVSGAITCPQEEKRTICALDTSQMNRLLWLNRKNLTVCFEAGIVGQDLERVLREQGLTVGHEPDSYEFSTLGGWVATRASGMKKNVYGNIEDLVVRVRMVTPSGTLERECSAPRVSCGPDFNHVILGSEGTLGVITEVVLKVRPLPAVKRYGSLAFPNFEQGVLFMREVALRRCQPASVRLMDNEQFMFGQALKPEKSWWASLVDGLKQRYVTAWKGIDLSEICAATLLFEGDLKDVQRQESIIYEIAAKFKGFPAGGQNGERGYILTFVIAYIRDFGLHQGIVAESFETSVPWDRCSLLCRSVKQRVVSTLP
;
A
#
# COMPACT_ATOMS: atom_id res chain seq x y z
N MET A 1 -15.98 30.62 -20.72
CA MET A 1 -14.98 31.21 -19.82
C MET A 1 -13.80 30.25 -19.72
N ALA A 2 -12.61 30.70 -20.13
CA ALA A 2 -11.41 29.87 -20.20
C ALA A 2 -10.95 29.41 -18.80
N ALA A 3 -10.91 28.09 -18.58
CA ALA A 3 -10.39 27.50 -17.35
C ALA A 3 -8.87 27.73 -17.28
N LYS A 4 -8.39 28.25 -16.14
CA LYS A 4 -6.95 28.40 -15.87
C LYS A 4 -6.27 27.02 -15.96
N ARG A 5 -5.30 26.90 -16.88
CA ARG A 5 -4.46 25.71 -17.05
C ARG A 5 -3.64 25.48 -15.77
N ASN A 6 -3.64 24.24 -15.27
CA ASN A 6 -2.90 23.81 -14.08
C ASN A 6 -1.38 23.88 -14.33
N THR A 7 -0.64 24.27 -13.28
CA THR A 7 0.82 24.31 -13.22
C THR A 7 1.43 22.92 -13.40
N VAL A 8 2.46 22.84 -14.25
CA VAL A 8 3.23 21.62 -14.54
C VAL A 8 4.40 21.57 -13.56
N THR A 9 4.57 20.47 -12.83
CA THR A 9 5.82 20.15 -12.13
C THR A 9 6.65 19.25 -13.05
N THR A 10 7.80 19.76 -13.48
CA THR A 10 8.81 19.02 -14.25
C THR A 10 10.04 18.82 -13.36
N ASP A 11 10.22 17.61 -12.81
CA ASP A 11 11.48 17.21 -12.18
C ASP A 11 12.08 16.10 -13.04
N VAL A 12 13.03 16.47 -13.92
CA VAL A 12 13.80 15.53 -14.74
C VAL A 12 15.28 15.78 -14.46
N PRO A 13 16.04 14.81 -13.93
CA PRO A 13 17.50 14.88 -13.95
C PRO A 13 18.03 14.63 -15.36
N GLU A 14 19.01 15.40 -15.81
CA GLU A 14 19.70 15.18 -17.08
C GLU A 14 20.42 13.81 -17.09
N SER A 15 20.07 12.94 -18.04
CA SER A 15 20.72 11.64 -18.20
C SER A 15 22.01 11.75 -19.01
N SER A 16 23.14 11.28 -18.47
CA SER A 16 24.39 11.13 -19.21
C SER A 16 24.79 9.65 -19.36
N VAL A 17 25.25 9.34 -20.59
CA VAL A 17 26.02 8.17 -21.06
C VAL A 17 25.31 6.82 -21.23
N ALA A 18 25.33 6.31 -22.47
CA ALA A 18 24.89 4.97 -22.86
C ALA A 18 26.03 3.92 -22.70
N PRO A 19 25.77 2.72 -22.13
CA PRO A 19 26.76 1.64 -22.12
C PRO A 19 26.59 0.62 -23.26
N ALA A 20 27.73 0.00 -23.60
CA ALA A 20 27.99 -0.89 -24.73
C ALA A 20 27.25 -2.24 -24.70
N GLU A 21 27.18 -2.87 -25.88
CA GLU A 21 26.45 -4.10 -26.15
C GLU A 21 27.20 -5.37 -25.74
N GLY A 22 26.51 -6.27 -25.04
CA GLY A 22 26.95 -7.66 -24.80
C GLY A 22 25.77 -8.55 -24.41
N THR A 23 25.62 -9.68 -25.08
CA THR A 23 24.49 -10.63 -25.01
C THR A 23 24.69 -11.75 -23.98
N ALA A 24 25.18 -11.42 -22.78
CA ALA A 24 25.17 -12.33 -21.65
C ALA A 24 24.47 -11.65 -20.46
N LEU A 25 23.54 -12.36 -19.81
CA LEU A 25 22.99 -11.98 -18.50
C LEU A 25 24.08 -12.12 -17.42
N THR A 26 25.20 -11.44 -17.58
CA THR A 26 26.15 -11.24 -16.48
C THR A 26 25.50 -10.25 -15.54
N LEU A 27 25.13 -10.71 -14.33
CA LEU A 27 24.94 -9.85 -13.16
C LEU A 27 26.06 -8.81 -13.20
N ASP A 28 25.75 -7.53 -13.37
CA ASP A 28 26.76 -6.52 -13.15
C ASP A 28 27.06 -6.56 -11.65
N PRO A 29 28.23 -7.06 -11.22
CA PRO A 29 28.50 -7.23 -9.79
C PRO A 29 28.52 -5.88 -9.07
N ARG A 30 28.68 -4.78 -9.82
CA ARG A 30 28.60 -3.40 -9.32
C ARG A 30 27.17 -2.99 -8.95
N LEU A 31 26.15 -3.72 -9.42
CA LEU A 31 24.74 -3.43 -9.14
C LEU A 31 24.15 -4.26 -7.99
N SER A 32 24.92 -5.18 -7.38
CA SER A 32 24.56 -5.84 -6.11
C SER A 32 24.64 -4.84 -4.96
N LEU A 33 23.75 -3.87 -5.01
CA LEU A 33 23.72 -2.72 -4.12
C LEU A 33 22.76 -3.06 -2.99
N ARG A 34 23.31 -3.14 -1.78
CA ARG A 34 22.50 -3.13 -0.57
C ARG A 34 21.75 -1.80 -0.52
N VAL A 35 20.44 -1.89 -0.37
CA VAL A 35 19.58 -0.72 -0.28
C VAL A 35 19.43 -0.37 1.18
N ASP A 36 19.81 0.85 1.55
CA ASP A 36 19.51 1.38 2.88
C ASP A 36 18.01 1.54 2.99
N SER A 37 17.38 0.67 3.78
CA SER A 37 15.94 0.62 3.88
C SER A 37 15.41 1.60 4.91
N VAL A 38 14.27 2.18 4.57
CA VAL A 38 13.39 2.92 5.49
C VAL A 38 12.89 2.10 6.67
N ILE A 39 12.85 0.76 6.56
CA ILE A 39 12.44 -0.14 7.64
C ILE A 39 13.70 -0.71 8.30
N PRO A 40 14.06 -0.27 9.52
CA PRO A 40 15.18 -0.85 10.25
C PRO A 40 14.83 -2.25 10.77
N LYS A 41 15.87 -3.04 11.08
CA LYS A 41 15.71 -4.35 11.73
C LYS A 41 14.87 -4.25 13.02
N LYS A 42 15.20 -3.25 13.85
CA LYS A 42 14.48 -2.86 15.06
C LYS A 42 13.34 -1.91 14.70
N ARG A 43 12.25 -2.48 14.18
CA ARG A 43 11.14 -1.71 13.57
C ARG A 43 10.55 -0.64 14.49
N HIS A 44 10.46 -0.88 15.80
CA HIS A 44 9.90 0.07 16.76
C HIS A 44 10.68 1.39 16.88
N GLU A 45 11.92 1.45 16.40
CA GLU A 45 12.70 2.70 16.37
C GLU A 45 12.11 3.71 15.37
N ALA A 46 11.53 3.23 14.27
CA ALA A 46 10.98 4.06 13.20
C ALA A 46 9.45 3.96 13.06
N LEU A 47 8.88 2.79 13.35
CA LEU A 47 7.47 2.46 13.12
C LEU A 47 6.73 2.26 14.45
N LYS A 48 5.44 2.59 14.47
CA LYS A 48 4.59 2.37 15.62
C LYS A 48 4.47 0.89 15.90
N TRP A 49 4.83 0.50 17.12
CA TRP A 49 4.64 -0.88 17.56
C TRP A 49 3.17 -1.24 17.78
N PHE A 50 2.26 -0.26 17.94
CA PHE A 50 0.85 -0.45 18.29
C PHE A 50 -0.13 -0.17 17.15
N GLY A 51 0.33 0.22 15.96
CA GLY A 51 -0.54 0.79 14.94
C GLY A 51 0.09 0.91 13.57
N TRP A 52 -0.45 1.81 12.75
CA TRP A 52 0.02 2.04 11.40
C TRP A 52 1.13 3.10 11.35
N GLY A 53 2.15 2.79 10.55
CA GLY A 53 3.10 3.76 10.00
C GLY A 53 4.16 4.26 10.97
N TYR A 54 4.75 5.42 10.65
CA TYR A 54 5.90 5.97 11.37
C TYR A 54 5.54 6.52 12.75
N ASN A 55 6.50 6.47 13.67
CA ASN A 55 6.38 7.02 15.03
C ASN A 55 6.11 8.54 15.05
N ASP A 56 6.63 9.27 14.08
CA ASP A 56 6.53 10.73 13.99
C ASP A 56 5.24 11.24 13.34
N SER A 57 4.39 10.34 12.83
CA SER A 57 3.23 10.68 12.01
C SER A 57 1.94 10.19 12.69
N GLN A 58 1.11 11.11 13.22
CA GLN A 58 -0.01 10.70 14.09
C GLN A 58 -1.08 11.79 14.24
N PHE A 59 -2.35 11.38 14.24
CA PHE A 59 -3.47 12.22 14.65
C PHE A 59 -3.59 12.30 16.18
N TYR A 60 -3.88 13.49 16.69
CA TYR A 60 -4.08 13.74 18.12
C TYR A 60 -5.10 14.86 18.36
N GLY A 61 -5.66 14.91 19.56
CA GLY A 61 -6.55 16.00 19.99
C GLY A 61 -5.79 17.06 20.78
N GLN A 62 -6.04 18.34 20.49
CA GLN A 62 -5.50 19.48 21.24
C GLN A 62 -6.55 20.58 21.30
N ASN A 63 -6.90 21.05 22.51
CA ASN A 63 -7.94 22.07 22.72
C ASN A 63 -9.28 21.74 22.04
N GLY A 64 -9.66 20.46 21.98
CA GLY A 64 -10.86 19.98 21.30
C GLY A 64 -10.75 19.92 19.77
N ILE A 65 -9.61 20.25 19.18
CA ILE A 65 -9.37 20.21 17.72
C ILE A 65 -8.51 19.00 17.38
N ILE A 66 -8.80 18.35 16.26
CA ILE A 66 -7.99 17.26 15.71
C ILE A 66 -6.82 17.87 14.94
N CYS A 67 -5.62 17.43 15.24
CA CYS A 67 -4.38 17.85 14.61
C CYS A 67 -3.62 16.63 14.06
N PHE A 68 -2.68 16.88 13.16
CA PHE A 68 -1.76 15.85 12.65
C PHE A 68 -0.31 16.25 12.92
N ARG A 69 0.43 15.40 13.64
CA ARG A 69 1.87 15.57 13.92
C ARG A 69 2.70 14.92 12.81
N GLY A 70 3.89 15.48 12.57
CA GLY A 70 4.89 15.01 11.60
C GLY A 70 4.98 15.94 10.40
N ASP A 71 6.00 15.77 9.56
CA ASP A 71 6.22 16.55 8.34
C ASP A 71 6.30 15.68 7.07
N LYS A 72 6.23 14.35 7.23
CA LYS A 72 6.23 13.38 6.11
C LYS A 72 5.06 13.54 5.15
N TYR A 73 3.93 14.06 5.63
CA TYR A 73 2.72 14.23 4.84
C TYR A 73 2.29 15.70 4.83
N PRO A 74 1.63 16.19 3.75
CA PRO A 74 1.19 17.59 3.65
C PRO A 74 0.17 18.07 4.69
N LEU A 75 -0.31 17.18 5.56
CA LEU A 75 -1.16 17.51 6.72
C LEU A 75 -0.35 17.86 7.98
N GLY A 76 0.97 17.73 7.93
CA GLY A 76 1.88 17.99 9.02
C GLY A 76 1.69 19.35 9.68
N GLY A 77 1.45 19.36 10.99
CA GLY A 77 1.28 20.58 11.79
C GLY A 77 -0.02 21.33 11.54
N CYS A 78 -0.97 20.77 10.78
CA CYS A 78 -2.25 21.42 10.50
C CYS A 78 -3.31 21.10 11.57
N GLU A 79 -4.06 22.12 11.97
CA GLU A 79 -5.33 21.98 12.68
C GLU A 79 -6.45 21.64 11.69
N LEU A 80 -7.35 20.73 12.07
CA LEU A 80 -8.42 20.22 11.20
C LEU A 80 -9.81 20.45 11.84
N PRO A 81 -10.24 21.70 12.05
CA PRO A 81 -11.50 22.01 12.74
C PRO A 81 -12.75 21.51 11.99
N SER A 82 -12.72 21.52 10.65
CA SER A 82 -13.79 20.93 9.84
C SER A 82 -13.87 19.41 9.99
N PHE A 83 -12.71 18.74 10.14
CA PHE A 83 -12.65 17.31 10.40
C PHE A 83 -13.16 16.98 11.80
N THR A 84 -12.77 17.77 12.81
CA THR A 84 -13.34 17.66 14.17
C THR A 84 -14.85 17.68 14.15
N LYS A 85 -15.45 18.74 13.58
CA LYS A 85 -16.92 18.88 13.50
C LYS A 85 -17.57 17.71 12.77
N TRP A 86 -16.93 17.20 11.72
CA TRP A 86 -17.42 16.04 10.99
C TRP A 86 -17.41 14.79 11.87
N VAL A 87 -16.33 14.53 12.61
CA VAL A 87 -16.21 13.38 13.53
C VAL A 87 -17.24 13.48 14.65
N GLU A 88 -17.32 14.63 15.34
CA GLU A 88 -18.24 14.83 16.46
C GLU A 88 -19.69 14.65 16.03
N LYS A 89 -20.05 15.15 14.84
CA LYS A 89 -21.39 14.99 14.28
C LYS A 89 -21.67 13.55 13.83
N LYS A 90 -20.70 12.89 13.17
CA LYS A 90 -20.91 11.56 12.58
C LYS A 90 -20.96 10.45 13.62
N PHE A 91 -20.20 10.59 14.71
CA PHE A 91 -20.06 9.57 15.76
C PHE A 91 -20.66 10.01 17.10
N GLU A 92 -21.31 11.18 17.15
CA GLU A 92 -21.97 11.72 18.36
C GLU A 92 -21.05 11.70 19.60
N LEU A 93 -19.79 12.11 19.40
CA LEU A 93 -18.76 12.13 20.45
C LEU A 93 -18.09 13.50 20.56
N THR A 94 -17.36 13.70 21.66
CA THR A 94 -16.42 14.82 21.82
C THR A 94 -14.99 14.27 21.81
N VAL A 95 -14.11 14.92 21.05
CA VAL A 95 -12.70 14.48 20.96
C VAL A 95 -12.03 14.61 22.32
N ASP A 96 -11.56 13.49 22.89
CA ASP A 96 -10.85 13.50 24.17
C ASP A 96 -9.33 13.63 23.93
N PRO A 97 -8.71 14.75 24.34
CA PRO A 97 -7.27 14.95 24.21
C PRO A 97 -6.46 14.23 25.29
N ARG A 98 -7.10 13.63 26.31
CA ARG A 98 -6.43 13.07 27.50
C ARG A 98 -6.30 11.56 27.47
N LYS A 99 -6.97 10.86 26.55
CA LYS A 99 -6.78 9.42 26.41
C LYS A 99 -5.31 9.14 26.04
N PRO A 100 -4.64 8.15 26.67
CA PRO A 100 -3.30 7.78 26.29
C PRO A 100 -3.31 6.70 25.22
N TYR A 101 -2.33 6.76 24.32
CA TYR A 101 -2.01 5.62 23.46
C TYR A 101 -1.36 4.49 24.27
N PRO A 102 -1.44 3.22 23.81
CA PRO A 102 -0.85 2.08 24.49
C PRO A 102 0.64 2.29 24.79
N GLN A 103 1.07 1.83 25.95
CA GLN A 103 2.49 1.74 26.32
C GLN A 103 3.04 0.37 25.94
N LEU A 104 4.34 0.30 25.66
CA LEU A 104 5.00 -0.96 25.33
C LEU A 104 4.75 -2.00 26.44
N PRO A 105 4.39 -3.25 26.08
CA PRO A 105 4.22 -4.30 27.08
C PRO A 105 5.50 -4.53 27.88
N GLN A 106 5.35 -4.66 29.20
CA GLN A 106 6.47 -5.00 30.10
C GLN A 106 6.80 -6.50 30.05
N THR A 107 5.83 -7.32 29.66
CA THR A 107 5.97 -8.77 29.55
C THR A 107 5.42 -9.26 28.22
N TYR A 108 5.96 -10.38 27.74
CA TYR A 108 5.62 -10.99 26.46
C TYR A 108 5.34 -12.49 26.68
N PRO A 109 4.51 -13.12 25.83
CA PRO A 109 4.35 -14.57 25.87
C PRO A 109 5.69 -15.30 25.78
N ARG A 110 5.87 -16.30 26.66
CA ARG A 110 7.11 -17.08 26.71
C ARG A 110 7.29 -17.88 25.41
N PRO A 111 8.51 -17.96 24.87
CA PRO A 111 8.78 -18.81 23.71
C PRO A 111 8.52 -20.29 24.01
N VAL A 112 8.00 -21.02 23.03
CA VAL A 112 8.07 -22.48 22.98
C VAL A 112 9.43 -22.88 22.45
N GLU A 113 10.29 -23.39 23.34
CA GLU A 113 11.68 -23.70 23.01
C GLU A 113 11.82 -24.97 22.17
N ASN A 114 12.66 -24.89 21.13
CA ASN A 114 13.20 -26.04 20.41
C ASN A 114 14.73 -25.93 20.45
N ALA A 115 15.32 -26.54 21.48
CA ALA A 115 16.75 -26.43 21.75
C ALA A 115 17.63 -26.97 20.60
N PRO A 116 17.32 -28.11 19.95
CA PRO A 116 18.05 -28.58 18.77
C PRO A 116 18.07 -27.56 17.62
N PHE A 117 16.91 -26.98 17.28
CA PHE A 117 16.81 -25.93 16.27
C PHE A 117 17.66 -24.70 16.61
N LEU A 118 17.53 -24.17 17.83
CA LEU A 118 18.29 -22.99 18.27
C LEU A 118 19.80 -23.23 18.35
N SER A 119 20.22 -24.45 18.69
CA SER A 119 21.63 -24.83 18.70
C SER A 119 22.22 -24.81 17.28
N GLU A 120 21.55 -25.46 16.33
CA GLU A 120 21.99 -25.49 14.93
C GLU A 120 21.86 -24.13 14.23
N LEU A 121 20.85 -23.33 14.58
CA LEU A 121 20.71 -21.96 14.10
C LEU A 121 21.94 -21.13 14.49
N ARG A 122 22.37 -21.22 15.76
CA ARG A 122 23.56 -20.52 16.28
C ARG A 122 24.87 -21.05 15.71
N GLY A 123 24.97 -22.35 15.46
CA GLY A 123 26.20 -23.00 15.00
C GLY A 123 26.41 -22.91 13.48
N ILE A 124 25.42 -23.36 12.71
CA ILE A 124 25.57 -23.65 11.27
C ILE A 124 25.25 -22.42 10.43
N THR A 125 24.12 -21.75 10.70
CA THR A 125 23.54 -20.85 9.70
C THR A 125 24.15 -19.46 9.65
N LYS A 126 24.92 -19.02 10.67
CA LYS A 126 25.40 -17.62 10.84
C LYS A 126 24.31 -16.53 10.66
N VAL A 127 23.04 -16.91 10.50
CA VAL A 127 21.92 -16.01 10.29
C VAL A 127 21.64 -15.30 11.61
N GLU A 128 21.52 -13.98 11.52
CA GLU A 128 21.13 -13.17 12.67
C GLU A 128 19.73 -13.57 13.16
N HIS A 129 19.58 -13.68 14.47
CA HIS A 129 18.30 -14.02 15.10
C HIS A 129 18.10 -13.24 16.40
N SER A 130 16.85 -13.21 16.88
CA SER A 130 16.46 -12.54 18.12
C SER A 130 15.38 -13.33 18.84
N LEU A 131 15.50 -13.37 20.17
CA LEU A 131 14.50 -13.89 21.10
C LEU A 131 13.82 -12.75 21.88
N GLU A 132 14.16 -11.49 21.59
CA GLU A 132 13.62 -10.32 22.28
C GLU A 132 12.11 -10.21 22.08
N GLY A 133 11.38 -9.95 23.17
CA GLY A 133 9.92 -9.92 23.17
C GLY A 133 9.33 -8.92 22.17
N ILE A 134 9.93 -7.73 22.05
CA ILE A 134 9.48 -6.70 21.12
C ILE A 134 9.70 -7.07 19.65
N ASP A 135 10.81 -7.75 19.32
CA ASP A 135 11.07 -8.18 17.94
C ASP A 135 10.07 -9.24 17.50
N ARG A 136 9.70 -10.14 18.43
CA ARG A 136 8.71 -11.19 18.26
C ARG A 136 7.30 -10.60 18.15
N LEU A 137 6.92 -9.69 19.05
CA LEU A 137 5.58 -9.08 19.08
C LEU A 137 5.24 -8.35 17.78
N ILE A 138 6.14 -7.50 17.28
CA ILE A 138 5.88 -6.73 16.04
C ILE A 138 5.66 -7.64 14.82
N ARG A 139 6.17 -8.89 14.89
CA ARG A 139 6.10 -9.86 13.79
C ARG A 139 5.04 -10.93 14.00
N CYS A 140 4.11 -10.74 14.94
CA CYS A 140 3.04 -11.69 15.22
C CYS A 140 1.71 -11.37 14.56
N HIS A 141 1.61 -10.23 13.87
CA HIS A 141 0.34 -9.66 13.44
C HIS A 141 0.44 -8.91 12.12
N GLY A 142 -0.72 -8.76 11.46
CA GLY A 142 -0.93 -7.85 10.34
C GLY A 142 -1.53 -6.51 10.79
N GLN A 143 -2.45 -5.98 9.99
CA GLN A 143 -3.08 -4.68 10.16
C GLN A 143 -4.61 -4.79 10.24
N THR A 144 -5.15 -5.99 10.48
CA THR A 144 -6.58 -6.15 10.73
C THR A 144 -6.96 -5.44 12.03
N LEU A 145 -8.21 -5.00 12.13
CA LEU A 145 -8.78 -4.40 13.32
C LEU A 145 -8.62 -5.33 14.53
N ASN A 146 -8.82 -6.64 14.36
CA ASN A 146 -8.63 -7.61 15.43
C ASN A 146 -7.16 -7.68 15.90
N ASP A 147 -6.21 -7.66 14.96
CA ASP A 147 -4.77 -7.63 15.28
C ASP A 147 -4.42 -6.39 16.10
N ILE A 148 -4.81 -5.21 15.60
CA ILE A 148 -4.50 -3.92 16.25
C ILE A 148 -5.21 -3.80 17.60
N TYR A 149 -6.47 -4.20 17.68
CA TYR A 149 -7.20 -4.25 18.94
C TYR A 149 -6.54 -5.20 19.96
N SER A 150 -6.10 -6.38 19.51
CA SER A 150 -5.39 -7.34 20.36
C SER A 150 -4.06 -6.80 20.86
N LEU A 151 -3.35 -6.05 20.01
CA LEU A 151 -2.09 -5.38 20.34
C LEU A 151 -2.28 -4.30 21.40
N TRP A 152 -3.30 -3.45 21.24
CA TRP A 152 -3.65 -2.37 22.19
C TRP A 152 -4.01 -2.90 23.57
N HIS A 153 -4.64 -4.06 23.63
CA HIS A 153 -5.13 -4.67 24.86
C HIS A 153 -4.26 -5.83 25.36
N ASN A 154 -3.08 -6.04 24.78
CA ASN A 154 -2.15 -7.12 25.14
C ASN A 154 -2.82 -8.51 25.18
N LYS A 155 -3.62 -8.83 24.15
CA LYS A 155 -4.44 -10.05 24.06
C LYS A 155 -3.79 -11.21 23.28
N PHE A 156 -2.62 -11.00 22.67
CA PHE A 156 -1.91 -12.08 21.99
C PHE A 156 -1.40 -13.10 23.00
N GLN A 157 -1.91 -14.33 22.92
CA GLN A 157 -1.44 -15.46 23.73
C GLN A 157 -0.23 -16.13 23.07
N ARG A 158 -0.19 -16.11 21.73
CA ARG A 158 0.89 -16.66 20.91
C ARG A 158 1.50 -15.57 20.03
N ILE A 159 2.82 -15.43 20.12
CA ILE A 159 3.68 -14.66 19.22
C ILE A 159 4.81 -15.58 18.71
N PRO A 160 5.59 -15.23 17.66
CA PRO A 160 6.74 -16.02 17.24
C PRO A 160 7.68 -16.29 18.40
N ASP A 161 8.40 -17.41 18.38
CA ASP A 161 9.39 -17.75 19.41
C ASP A 161 10.76 -17.17 19.11
N VAL A 162 11.07 -17.07 17.83
CA VAL A 162 12.34 -16.58 17.31
C VAL A 162 12.10 -15.83 16.02
N VAL A 163 12.84 -14.74 15.85
CA VAL A 163 12.89 -13.98 14.59
C VAL A 163 14.26 -14.21 13.95
N VAL A 164 14.29 -14.46 12.64
CA VAL A 164 15.52 -14.60 11.86
C VAL A 164 15.55 -13.60 10.71
N TRP A 165 16.75 -13.13 10.37
CA TRP A 165 16.97 -12.16 9.29
C TRP A 165 17.97 -12.72 8.27
N PRO A 166 17.51 -13.55 7.32
CA PRO A 166 18.35 -13.96 6.21
C PRO A 166 18.83 -12.76 5.40
N ARG A 167 19.97 -12.90 4.74
CA ARG A 167 20.59 -11.89 3.87
C ARG A 167 20.84 -12.40 2.46
N SER A 168 20.40 -13.61 2.13
CA SER A 168 20.60 -14.23 0.83
C SER A 168 19.57 -15.33 0.58
N HIS A 169 19.47 -15.79 -0.67
CA HIS A 169 18.71 -16.99 -1.01
C HIS A 169 19.24 -18.21 -0.25
N GLU A 170 20.55 -18.37 -0.15
CA GLU A 170 21.22 -19.50 0.48
C GLU A 170 20.96 -19.57 1.99
N ASP A 171 20.83 -18.42 2.65
CA ASP A 171 20.41 -18.35 4.06
C ASP A 171 19.00 -18.92 4.22
N VAL A 172 18.08 -18.56 3.32
CA VAL A 172 16.70 -19.06 3.34
C VAL A 172 16.64 -20.56 3.08
N VAL A 173 17.44 -21.08 2.14
CA VAL A 173 17.56 -22.54 1.90
C VAL A 173 17.96 -23.27 3.18
N GLN A 174 19.00 -22.79 3.86
CA GLN A 174 19.47 -23.39 5.12
C GLN A 174 18.40 -23.31 6.22
N LEU A 175 17.74 -22.16 6.37
CA LEU A 175 16.68 -21.97 7.37
C LEU A 175 15.48 -22.89 7.14
N VAL A 176 15.02 -23.02 5.89
CA VAL A 176 13.87 -23.87 5.54
C VAL A 176 14.20 -25.34 5.76
N GLN A 177 15.40 -25.79 5.38
CA GLN A 177 15.87 -27.16 5.66
C GLN A 177 15.96 -27.43 7.16
N LEU A 178 16.49 -26.47 7.93
CA LEU A 178 16.60 -26.57 9.37
C LEU A 178 15.21 -26.62 10.05
N ALA A 179 14.27 -25.79 9.61
CA ALA A 179 12.91 -25.79 10.12
C ALA A 179 12.18 -27.10 9.79
N HIS A 180 12.38 -27.64 8.58
CA HIS A 180 11.84 -28.93 8.19
C HIS A 180 12.40 -30.07 9.06
N LYS A 181 13.72 -30.10 9.28
CA LYS A 181 14.41 -31.09 10.13
C LYS A 181 13.88 -31.10 11.57
N HIS A 182 13.62 -29.93 12.15
CA HIS A 182 13.27 -29.78 13.56
C HIS A 182 11.77 -29.55 13.82
N ASN A 183 10.92 -29.71 12.80
CA ASN A 183 9.47 -29.48 12.87
C ASN A 183 9.11 -28.09 13.46
N VAL A 184 9.74 -27.05 12.92
CA VAL A 184 9.48 -25.64 13.25
C VAL A 184 8.52 -25.05 12.22
N MET A 185 7.47 -24.37 12.69
CA MET A 185 6.59 -23.59 11.82
C MET A 185 7.33 -22.33 11.39
N MET A 186 7.50 -22.14 10.08
CA MET A 186 8.12 -20.93 9.55
C MET A 186 7.06 -20.02 8.96
N VAL A 187 7.09 -18.75 9.36
CA VAL A 187 6.18 -17.70 8.85
C VAL A 187 7.01 -16.65 8.12
N PRO A 188 6.94 -16.57 6.78
CA PRO A 188 7.58 -15.49 6.04
C PRO A 188 6.96 -14.14 6.41
N TYR A 189 7.81 -13.17 6.72
CA TYR A 189 7.38 -11.85 7.17
C TYR A 189 8.08 -10.75 6.36
N GLY A 190 7.29 -9.98 5.62
CA GLY A 190 7.76 -8.84 4.84
C GLY A 190 7.47 -7.51 5.53
N GLY A 191 6.59 -6.71 4.93
CA GLY A 191 6.23 -5.39 5.45
C GLY A 191 5.39 -5.35 6.72
N GLY A 192 4.74 -6.47 7.09
CA GLY A 192 3.79 -6.46 8.22
C GLY A 192 2.45 -5.81 7.91
N THR A 193 2.08 -5.70 6.63
CA THR A 193 0.93 -4.93 6.14
C THR A 193 -0.26 -5.80 5.72
N SER A 194 -0.27 -7.10 6.04
CA SER A 194 -1.38 -8.00 5.70
C SER A 194 -2.67 -7.57 6.41
N VAL A 195 -3.79 -7.61 5.70
CA VAL A 195 -5.15 -7.38 6.24
C VAL A 195 -6.02 -8.63 6.11
N SER A 196 -5.39 -9.81 5.96
CA SER A 196 -6.05 -11.12 5.83
C SER A 196 -5.79 -12.06 7.00
N GLY A 197 -4.92 -11.66 7.94
CA GLY A 197 -4.43 -12.54 9.01
C GLY A 197 -3.36 -13.54 8.56
N ALA A 198 -2.86 -13.44 7.31
CA ALA A 198 -1.87 -14.38 6.75
C ALA A 198 -0.57 -14.50 7.55
N ILE A 199 -0.18 -13.44 8.26
CA ILE A 199 1.02 -13.39 9.10
C ILE A 199 0.68 -13.39 10.60
N THR A 200 -0.61 -13.42 10.94
CA THR A 200 -1.04 -13.49 12.33
C THR A 200 -0.76 -14.89 12.86
N CYS A 201 -0.02 -14.99 13.96
CA CYS A 201 0.34 -16.29 14.52
C CYS A 201 -0.92 -17.10 14.89
N PRO A 202 -1.03 -18.37 14.46
CA PRO A 202 -2.11 -19.24 14.94
C PRO A 202 -1.98 -19.40 16.46
N GLN A 203 -3.04 -19.02 17.19
CA GLN A 203 -2.96 -18.93 18.66
C GLN A 203 -2.83 -20.31 19.33
N GLU A 204 -3.26 -21.38 18.65
CA GLU A 204 -3.22 -22.76 19.15
C GLU A 204 -2.00 -23.57 18.65
N GLU A 205 -1.07 -22.95 17.91
CA GLU A 205 0.11 -23.65 17.39
C GLU A 205 1.09 -24.00 18.52
N LYS A 206 1.40 -25.30 18.61
CA LYS A 206 2.21 -25.89 19.67
C LYS A 206 3.69 -26.01 19.31
N ARG A 207 4.03 -26.02 18.02
CA ARG A 207 5.42 -26.02 17.54
C ARG A 207 6.06 -24.68 17.82
N THR A 208 7.40 -24.66 17.78
CA THR A 208 8.13 -23.41 17.69
C THR A 208 7.75 -22.69 16.39
N ILE A 209 7.44 -21.39 16.48
CA ILE A 209 7.13 -20.50 15.38
C ILE A 209 8.37 -19.61 15.14
N CYS A 210 8.96 -19.73 13.96
CA CYS A 210 10.05 -18.89 13.49
C CYS A 210 9.50 -17.86 12.49
N ALA A 211 9.55 -16.58 12.86
CA ALA A 211 9.28 -15.49 11.92
C ALA A 211 10.53 -15.24 11.07
N LEU A 212 10.45 -15.53 9.78
CA LEU A 212 11.53 -15.28 8.82
C LEU A 212 11.30 -13.90 8.20
N ASP A 213 12.00 -12.90 8.73
CA ASP A 213 11.87 -11.51 8.29
C ASP A 213 12.81 -11.23 7.10
N THR A 214 12.22 -10.98 5.94
CA THR A 214 12.97 -10.78 4.69
C THR A 214 13.59 -9.38 4.56
N SER A 215 13.36 -8.44 5.49
CA SER A 215 13.78 -7.03 5.36
C SER A 215 15.27 -6.81 5.11
N GLN A 216 16.13 -7.78 5.46
CA GLN A 216 17.58 -7.71 5.22
C GLN A 216 18.01 -8.32 3.87
N MET A 217 17.08 -8.90 3.11
CA MET A 217 17.22 -9.35 1.71
C MET A 217 16.59 -8.30 0.79
N ASN A 218 17.27 -7.17 0.60
CA ASN A 218 16.70 -6.00 -0.07
C ASN A 218 17.56 -5.45 -1.22
N ARG A 219 18.49 -6.24 -1.75
CA ARG A 219 19.40 -5.80 -2.81
C ARG A 219 18.72 -5.70 -4.18
N LEU A 220 19.15 -4.72 -4.96
CA LEU A 220 19.10 -4.82 -6.42
C LEU A 220 20.13 -5.88 -6.82
N LEU A 221 19.73 -6.91 -7.57
CA LEU A 221 20.65 -7.95 -8.01
C LEU A 221 21.21 -7.62 -9.40
N TRP A 222 20.33 -7.25 -10.34
CA TRP A 222 20.72 -6.82 -11.67
C TRP A 222 19.62 -5.99 -12.34
N LEU A 223 20.02 -5.17 -13.31
CA LEU A 223 19.13 -4.39 -14.18
C LEU A 223 19.48 -4.61 -15.64
N ASN A 224 18.52 -5.07 -16.45
CA ASN A 224 18.65 -5.19 -17.89
C ASN A 224 17.85 -4.09 -18.59
N ARG A 225 18.56 -3.04 -19.02
CA ARG A 225 17.96 -1.88 -19.68
C ARG A 225 17.40 -2.20 -21.08
N LYS A 226 18.01 -3.14 -21.81
CA LYS A 226 17.54 -3.53 -23.15
C LYS A 226 16.20 -4.27 -23.08
N ASN A 227 16.07 -5.18 -22.12
CA ASN A 227 14.84 -5.95 -21.91
C ASN A 227 13.82 -5.24 -21.01
N LEU A 228 14.21 -4.12 -20.38
CA LEU A 228 13.41 -3.41 -19.38
C LEU A 228 12.92 -4.34 -18.27
N THR A 229 13.85 -5.10 -17.71
CA THR A 229 13.61 -6.00 -16.58
C THR A 229 14.63 -5.79 -15.49
N VAL A 230 14.22 -5.99 -14.24
CA VAL A 230 15.07 -5.84 -13.06
C VAL A 230 14.86 -7.03 -12.12
N CYS A 231 15.89 -7.46 -11.41
CA CYS A 231 15.77 -8.46 -10.35
C CYS A 231 16.15 -7.86 -9.01
N PHE A 232 15.26 -8.05 -8.03
CA PHE A 232 15.48 -7.66 -6.65
C PHE A 232 15.31 -8.86 -5.73
N GLU A 233 15.97 -8.80 -4.58
CA GLU A 233 15.61 -9.63 -3.44
C GLU A 233 14.21 -9.24 -2.92
N ALA A 234 13.44 -10.23 -2.49
CA ALA A 234 12.02 -10.09 -2.17
C ALA A 234 11.71 -9.23 -0.94
N GLY A 235 12.70 -8.93 -0.10
CA GLY A 235 12.54 -8.11 1.08
C GLY A 235 12.56 -6.60 0.83
N ILE A 236 12.87 -6.16 -0.39
CA ILE A 236 12.88 -4.73 -0.71
C ILE A 236 11.48 -4.12 -0.55
N VAL A 237 11.42 -2.98 0.14
CA VAL A 237 10.21 -2.20 0.38
C VAL A 237 9.86 -1.41 -0.88
N GLY A 238 8.57 -1.22 -1.18
CA GLY A 238 8.14 -0.55 -2.41
C GLY A 238 8.73 0.84 -2.62
N GLN A 239 8.75 1.68 -1.58
CA GLN A 239 9.35 3.01 -1.69
C GLN A 239 10.87 2.98 -1.93
N ASP A 240 11.59 2.01 -1.37
CA ASP A 240 13.03 1.83 -1.57
C ASP A 240 13.33 1.33 -2.99
N LEU A 241 12.53 0.38 -3.48
CA LEU A 241 12.59 -0.12 -4.85
C LEU A 241 12.40 1.02 -5.86
N GLU A 242 11.36 1.84 -5.67
CA GLU A 242 11.09 2.96 -6.56
C GLU A 242 12.16 4.06 -6.47
N ARG A 243 12.72 4.33 -5.28
CA ARG A 243 13.83 5.27 -5.11
C ARG A 243 15.06 4.84 -5.92
N VAL A 244 15.48 3.59 -5.78
CA VAL A 244 16.63 3.03 -6.52
C VAL A 244 16.40 3.06 -8.03
N LEU A 245 15.19 2.72 -8.50
CA LEU A 245 14.89 2.74 -9.93
C LEU A 245 14.80 4.16 -10.50
N ARG A 246 14.30 5.13 -9.73
CA ARG A 246 14.23 6.54 -10.16
C ARG A 246 15.62 7.11 -10.44
N GLU A 247 16.61 6.79 -9.62
CA GLU A 247 18.02 7.14 -9.85
C GLU A 247 18.55 6.57 -11.17
N GLN A 248 17.94 5.48 -11.67
CA GLN A 248 18.26 4.85 -12.94
C GLN A 248 17.37 5.34 -14.11
N GLY A 249 16.48 6.31 -13.88
CA GLY A 249 15.52 6.82 -14.87
C GLY A 249 14.34 5.88 -15.14
N LEU A 250 14.05 4.96 -14.21
CA LEU A 250 13.07 3.88 -14.37
C LEU A 250 12.05 3.85 -13.23
N THR A 251 10.97 3.10 -13.41
CA THR A 251 9.93 2.81 -12.40
C THR A 251 9.29 1.45 -12.69
N VAL A 252 8.84 0.74 -11.65
CA VAL A 252 7.89 -0.38 -11.82
C VAL A 252 6.47 0.17 -11.92
N GLY A 253 6.18 1.28 -11.23
CA GLY A 253 4.87 1.93 -11.21
C GLY A 253 3.83 1.19 -10.38
N HIS A 254 4.25 0.16 -9.64
CA HIS A 254 3.41 -0.60 -8.71
C HIS A 254 3.35 0.11 -7.36
N GLU A 255 2.28 0.88 -7.15
CA GLU A 255 2.08 1.70 -5.96
C GLU A 255 0.81 1.26 -5.22
N PRO A 256 0.82 0.16 -4.44
CA PRO A 256 -0.24 -0.14 -3.49
C PRO A 256 -0.25 0.91 -2.38
N ASP A 257 -1.39 1.11 -1.73
CA ASP A 257 -1.52 2.15 -0.68
C ASP A 257 -0.58 1.89 0.53
N SER A 258 -0.11 0.65 0.68
CA SER A 258 0.87 0.23 1.68
C SER A 258 2.34 0.29 1.22
N TYR A 259 2.66 0.83 0.03
CA TYR A 259 4.01 0.73 -0.58
C TYR A 259 5.16 1.30 0.26
N GLU A 260 4.86 2.20 1.21
CA GLU A 260 5.84 2.71 2.18
C GLU A 260 6.41 1.59 3.06
N PHE A 261 5.68 0.48 3.23
CA PHE A 261 6.08 -0.61 4.12
C PHE A 261 5.98 -2.00 3.49
N SER A 262 5.07 -2.21 2.55
CA SER A 262 4.92 -3.51 1.89
C SER A 262 6.12 -3.84 1.00
N THR A 263 6.45 -5.12 0.96
CA THR A 263 7.64 -5.64 0.28
C THR A 263 7.27 -6.38 -1.00
N LEU A 264 8.23 -6.48 -1.92
CA LEU A 264 8.06 -7.17 -3.20
C LEU A 264 7.60 -8.63 -3.05
N GLY A 265 8.20 -9.39 -2.13
CA GLY A 265 7.77 -10.76 -1.82
C GLY A 265 6.34 -10.82 -1.29
N GLY A 266 5.95 -9.85 -0.47
CA GLY A 266 4.58 -9.71 0.02
C GLY A 266 3.59 -9.46 -1.12
N TRP A 267 3.94 -8.58 -2.07
CA TRP A 267 3.09 -8.30 -3.24
C TRP A 267 2.81 -9.55 -4.07
N VAL A 268 3.85 -10.36 -4.32
CA VAL A 268 3.69 -11.63 -5.04
C VAL A 268 2.86 -12.62 -4.23
N ALA A 269 3.13 -12.75 -2.93
CA ALA A 269 2.42 -13.67 -2.05
C ALA A 269 0.93 -13.35 -1.90
N THR A 270 0.50 -12.10 -2.08
CA THR A 270 -0.89 -11.66 -1.87
C THR A 270 -1.62 -11.19 -3.14
N ARG A 271 -0.98 -11.30 -4.31
CA ARG A 271 -1.49 -10.73 -5.59
C ARG A 271 -1.84 -9.24 -5.46
N ALA A 272 -0.92 -8.45 -4.91
CA ALA A 272 -1.14 -7.03 -4.69
C ALA A 272 -1.53 -6.28 -5.97
N SER A 273 -2.43 -5.30 -5.80
CA SER A 273 -2.90 -4.40 -6.85
C SER A 273 -2.42 -2.99 -6.55
N GLY A 274 -1.80 -2.34 -7.54
CA GLY A 274 -1.28 -0.98 -7.42
C GLY A 274 -2.25 0.06 -7.97
N MET A 275 -2.17 1.28 -7.47
CA MET A 275 -3.00 2.42 -7.87
C MET A 275 -2.95 2.72 -9.38
N LYS A 276 -1.80 2.46 -10.02
CA LYS A 276 -1.51 2.77 -11.42
C LYS A 276 -1.56 1.57 -12.37
N LYS A 277 -2.23 0.48 -11.95
CA LYS A 277 -2.28 -0.78 -12.72
C LYS A 277 -2.79 -0.63 -14.16
N ASN A 278 -3.54 0.43 -14.48
CA ASN A 278 -4.03 0.66 -15.85
C ASN A 278 -2.90 0.88 -16.86
N VAL A 279 -1.74 1.39 -16.41
CA VAL A 279 -0.55 1.59 -17.24
C VAL A 279 0.46 0.45 -17.06
N TYR A 280 0.68 0.01 -15.82
CA TYR A 280 1.78 -0.90 -15.49
C TYR A 280 1.36 -2.37 -15.33
N GLY A 281 0.07 -2.63 -15.11
CA GLY A 281 -0.45 -3.93 -14.73
C GLY A 281 -0.47 -4.16 -13.21
N ASN A 282 -1.14 -5.24 -12.80
CA ASN A 282 -1.04 -5.76 -11.44
C ASN A 282 0.27 -6.54 -11.26
N ILE A 283 0.53 -7.06 -10.06
CA ILE A 283 1.76 -7.79 -9.78
C ILE A 283 1.93 -9.02 -10.69
N GLU A 284 0.84 -9.73 -11.04
CA GLU A 284 0.85 -10.86 -11.97
C GLU A 284 1.25 -10.47 -13.40
N ASP A 285 1.02 -9.22 -13.81
CA ASP A 285 1.40 -8.71 -15.13
C ASP A 285 2.86 -8.23 -15.14
N LEU A 286 3.35 -7.76 -13.99
CA LEU A 286 4.68 -7.19 -13.80
C LEU A 286 5.75 -8.25 -13.58
N VAL A 287 5.42 -9.33 -12.88
CA VAL A 287 6.34 -10.44 -12.59
C VAL A 287 6.70 -11.21 -13.86
N VAL A 288 7.99 -11.34 -14.12
CA VAL A 288 8.55 -12.17 -15.19
C VAL A 288 8.96 -13.53 -14.64
N ARG A 289 9.59 -13.57 -13.47
CA ARG A 289 10.11 -14.78 -12.83
C ARG A 289 10.14 -14.63 -11.31
N VAL A 290 9.88 -15.72 -10.60
CA VAL A 290 9.98 -15.81 -9.15
C VAL A 290 10.87 -16.99 -8.76
N ARG A 291 11.69 -16.81 -7.72
CA ARG A 291 12.47 -17.88 -7.08
C ARG A 291 11.95 -18.09 -5.66
N MET A 292 11.42 -19.28 -5.37
CA MET A 292 10.84 -19.64 -4.07
C MET A 292 11.56 -20.84 -3.46
N VAL A 293 11.94 -20.74 -2.19
CA VAL A 293 12.45 -21.87 -1.41
C VAL A 293 11.28 -22.57 -0.74
N THR A 294 11.15 -23.88 -0.96
CA THR A 294 10.16 -24.75 -0.32
C THR A 294 10.87 -25.84 0.49
N PRO A 295 10.18 -26.57 1.39
CA PRO A 295 10.77 -27.72 2.08
C PRO A 295 11.28 -28.82 1.13
N SER A 296 10.72 -28.92 -0.08
CA SER A 296 11.09 -29.91 -1.09
C SER A 296 12.16 -29.41 -2.08
N GLY A 297 12.66 -28.19 -1.92
CA GLY A 297 13.67 -27.59 -2.80
C GLY A 297 13.27 -26.21 -3.33
N THR A 298 14.10 -25.68 -4.23
CA THR A 298 13.88 -24.36 -4.84
C THR A 298 13.01 -24.50 -6.09
N LEU A 299 11.90 -23.77 -6.12
CA LEU A 299 11.01 -23.63 -7.25
C LEU A 299 11.38 -22.37 -8.06
N GLU A 300 11.79 -22.56 -9.30
CA GLU A 300 12.19 -21.49 -10.22
C GLU A 300 12.03 -21.93 -11.68
N ARG A 301 11.74 -21.00 -12.58
CA ARG A 301 11.75 -21.25 -14.03
C ARG A 301 13.18 -21.15 -14.58
N GLU A 302 13.54 -22.08 -15.47
CA GLU A 302 14.86 -22.09 -16.13
C GLU A 302 15.07 -20.92 -17.11
N CYS A 303 14.01 -20.36 -17.70
CA CYS A 303 14.11 -19.26 -18.66
C CYS A 303 13.26 -18.03 -18.25
N SER A 304 13.71 -16.86 -18.71
CA SER A 304 13.06 -15.55 -18.54
C SER A 304 12.33 -15.07 -19.81
N ALA A 305 11.96 -16.01 -20.70
CA ALA A 305 11.24 -15.67 -21.92
C ALA A 305 9.91 -14.95 -21.59
N PRO A 306 9.55 -13.90 -22.36
CA PRO A 306 8.46 -12.98 -22.00
C PRO A 306 7.07 -13.64 -22.00
N ARG A 307 6.92 -14.75 -22.72
CA ARG A 307 5.73 -15.61 -22.74
C ARG A 307 6.14 -17.02 -23.15
N VAL A 308 5.58 -18.02 -22.50
CA VAL A 308 5.84 -19.44 -22.80
C VAL A 308 4.53 -20.24 -22.85
N SER A 309 4.55 -21.38 -23.52
CA SER A 309 3.48 -22.37 -23.53
C SER A 309 4.07 -23.74 -23.22
N CYS A 310 4.46 -23.92 -21.96
CA CYS A 310 5.20 -25.10 -21.48
C CYS A 310 4.45 -25.77 -20.32
N GLY A 311 3.13 -25.96 -20.49
CA GLY A 311 2.23 -26.43 -19.44
C GLY A 311 1.65 -25.29 -18.57
N PRO A 312 1.08 -25.62 -17.40
CA PRO A 312 0.58 -24.62 -16.45
C PRO A 312 1.67 -23.63 -16.01
N ASP A 313 1.33 -22.36 -15.89
CA ASP A 313 2.31 -21.33 -15.49
C ASP A 313 2.64 -21.45 -13.99
N PHE A 314 3.87 -21.87 -13.70
CA PHE A 314 4.38 -22.02 -12.34
C PHE A 314 4.36 -20.72 -11.54
N ASN A 315 4.51 -19.55 -12.17
CA ASN A 315 4.41 -18.27 -11.44
C ASN A 315 3.02 -18.14 -10.79
N HIS A 316 1.97 -18.66 -11.42
CA HIS A 316 0.61 -18.62 -10.88
C HIS A 316 0.35 -19.60 -9.74
N VAL A 317 1.19 -20.62 -9.53
CA VAL A 317 1.16 -21.46 -8.33
C VAL A 317 1.71 -20.69 -7.12
N ILE A 318 2.70 -19.83 -7.36
CA ILE A 318 3.35 -19.02 -6.31
C ILE A 318 2.52 -17.77 -5.96
N LEU A 319 2.00 -17.08 -6.99
CA LEU A 319 1.22 -15.84 -6.84
C LEU A 319 -0.05 -16.07 -6.03
N GLY A 320 -0.18 -15.39 -4.89
CA GLY A 320 -1.34 -15.57 -3.99
C GLY A 320 -1.22 -16.74 -3.02
N SER A 321 -0.02 -17.31 -2.86
CA SER A 321 0.19 -18.43 -1.92
C SER A 321 0.22 -18.01 -0.45
N GLU A 322 0.24 -16.71 -0.14
CA GLU A 322 0.21 -16.14 1.22
C GLU A 322 1.22 -16.78 2.20
N GLY A 323 2.40 -17.19 1.69
CA GLY A 323 3.48 -17.79 2.49
C GLY A 323 3.27 -19.25 2.89
N THR A 324 2.21 -19.90 2.40
CA THR A 324 1.87 -21.29 2.77
C THR A 324 2.71 -22.36 2.06
N LEU A 325 3.32 -22.01 0.92
CA LEU A 325 4.10 -22.96 0.10
C LEU A 325 5.62 -22.85 0.32
N GLY A 326 6.09 -21.71 0.80
CA GLY A 326 7.52 -21.43 0.92
C GLY A 326 7.84 -19.95 1.00
N VAL A 327 9.12 -19.63 0.85
CA VAL A 327 9.67 -18.27 0.98
C VAL A 327 10.09 -17.76 -0.38
N ILE A 328 9.49 -16.67 -0.83
CA ILE A 328 9.91 -15.97 -2.04
C ILE A 328 11.20 -15.22 -1.72
N THR A 329 12.25 -15.42 -2.53
CA THR A 329 13.60 -14.89 -2.27
C THR A 329 14.03 -13.85 -3.29
N GLU A 330 13.72 -14.07 -4.57
CA GLU A 330 14.08 -13.18 -5.67
C GLU A 330 12.91 -13.04 -6.63
N VAL A 331 12.73 -11.84 -7.18
CA VAL A 331 11.66 -11.55 -8.14
C VAL A 331 12.22 -10.70 -9.28
N VAL A 332 11.96 -11.16 -10.50
CA VAL A 332 12.23 -10.40 -11.73
C VAL A 332 10.96 -9.66 -12.15
N LEU A 333 11.05 -8.35 -12.29
CA LEU A 333 9.96 -7.45 -12.66
C LEU A 333 10.21 -6.78 -14.01
N LYS A 334 9.13 -6.40 -14.69
CA LYS A 334 9.15 -5.40 -15.76
C LYS A 334 9.37 -4.00 -15.15
N VAL A 335 10.13 -3.17 -15.85
CA VAL A 335 10.31 -1.74 -15.53
C VAL A 335 9.96 -0.89 -16.75
N ARG A 336 9.70 0.39 -16.53
CA ARG A 336 9.41 1.38 -17.56
C ARG A 336 10.28 2.62 -17.34
N PRO A 337 10.59 3.40 -18.40
CA PRO A 337 11.11 4.75 -18.24
C PRO A 337 10.19 5.58 -17.34
N LEU A 338 10.76 6.51 -16.57
CA LEU A 338 9.97 7.47 -15.82
C LEU A 338 9.07 8.28 -16.76
N PRO A 339 7.80 8.53 -16.39
CA PRO A 339 6.93 9.36 -17.20
C PRO A 339 7.43 10.82 -17.19
N ALA A 340 7.51 11.44 -18.37
CA ALA A 340 7.94 12.83 -18.50
C ALA A 340 6.97 13.82 -17.83
N VAL A 341 5.68 13.46 -17.75
CA VAL A 341 4.63 14.30 -17.18
C VAL A 341 3.74 13.46 -16.26
N LYS A 342 3.40 14.02 -15.10
CA LYS A 342 2.29 13.58 -14.25
C LYS A 342 1.26 14.69 -14.14
N ARG A 343 -0.03 14.38 -14.29
CA ARG A 343 -1.14 15.33 -14.14
C ARG A 343 -2.25 14.77 -13.30
N TYR A 344 -2.64 15.55 -12.30
CA TYR A 344 -3.82 15.27 -11.49
C TYR A 344 -5.05 15.99 -12.03
N GLY A 345 -6.19 15.32 -11.94
CA GLY A 345 -7.50 15.86 -12.29
C GLY A 345 -8.55 15.41 -11.28
N SER A 346 -9.69 16.09 -11.31
CA SER A 346 -10.89 15.59 -10.64
C SER A 346 -12.14 15.96 -11.44
N LEU A 347 -13.16 15.14 -11.28
CA LEU A 347 -14.50 15.27 -11.83
C LEU A 347 -15.51 15.22 -10.69
N ALA A 348 -16.61 15.94 -10.83
CA ALA A 348 -17.78 15.79 -9.98
C ALA A 348 -18.98 15.38 -10.85
N PHE A 349 -19.83 14.51 -10.31
CA PHE A 349 -21.04 14.01 -10.97
C PHE A 349 -22.26 14.26 -10.08
N PRO A 350 -23.46 14.41 -10.67
CA PRO A 350 -24.68 14.67 -9.90
C PRO A 350 -25.00 13.61 -8.86
N ASN A 351 -24.73 12.34 -9.17
CA ASN A 351 -24.88 11.20 -8.26
C ASN A 351 -23.91 10.07 -8.60
N PHE A 352 -23.87 9.05 -7.74
CA PHE A 352 -22.96 7.93 -7.85
C PHE A 352 -23.21 7.09 -9.12
N GLU A 353 -24.47 6.93 -9.52
CA GLU A 353 -24.87 6.16 -10.70
C GLU A 353 -24.29 6.76 -11.99
N GLN A 354 -24.34 8.09 -12.15
CA GLN A 354 -23.69 8.75 -13.29
C GLN A 354 -22.17 8.54 -13.29
N GLY A 355 -21.55 8.58 -12.11
CA GLY A 355 -20.13 8.25 -11.95
C GLY A 355 -19.81 6.81 -12.38
N VAL A 356 -20.64 5.82 -12.00
CA VAL A 356 -20.45 4.42 -12.39
C VAL A 356 -20.62 4.23 -13.90
N LEU A 357 -21.61 4.89 -14.52
CA LEU A 357 -21.79 4.85 -15.98
C LEU A 357 -20.60 5.47 -16.73
N PHE A 358 -20.05 6.58 -16.20
CA PHE A 358 -18.79 7.15 -16.70
C PHE A 358 -17.65 6.15 -16.61
N MET A 359 -17.43 5.52 -15.45
CA MET A 359 -16.37 4.51 -15.27
C MET A 359 -16.54 3.34 -16.24
N ARG A 360 -17.79 2.90 -16.46
CA ARG A 360 -18.13 1.85 -17.41
C ARG A 360 -17.79 2.22 -18.85
N GLU A 361 -18.12 3.43 -19.29
CA GLU A 361 -17.84 3.91 -20.64
C GLU A 361 -16.33 4.08 -20.88
N VAL A 362 -15.60 4.61 -19.89
CA VAL A 362 -14.13 4.67 -19.92
C VAL A 362 -13.53 3.27 -20.08
N ALA A 363 -14.08 2.28 -19.35
CA ALA A 363 -13.63 0.89 -19.45
C ALA A 363 -14.00 0.25 -20.80
N LEU A 364 -15.19 0.53 -21.33
CA LEU A 364 -15.64 0.05 -22.64
C LEU A 364 -14.73 0.54 -23.76
N ARG A 365 -14.31 1.81 -23.71
CA ARG A 365 -13.39 2.41 -24.68
C ARG A 365 -11.92 2.07 -24.47
N ARG A 366 -11.59 1.37 -23.38
CA ARG A 366 -10.20 1.04 -22.97
C ARG A 366 -9.29 2.28 -22.94
N CYS A 367 -9.78 3.39 -22.41
CA CYS A 367 -9.06 4.66 -22.36
C CYS A 367 -8.81 5.13 -20.92
N GLN A 368 -8.72 4.20 -19.97
CA GLN A 368 -8.48 4.49 -18.55
C GLN A 368 -7.20 5.32 -18.39
N PRO A 369 -7.20 6.38 -17.56
CA PRO A 369 -5.98 7.05 -17.14
C PRO A 369 -5.14 6.12 -16.25
N ALA A 370 -3.91 6.54 -15.92
CA ALA A 370 -3.03 5.75 -15.04
C ALA A 370 -3.75 5.34 -13.75
N SER A 371 -4.49 6.28 -13.14
CA SER A 371 -5.44 5.96 -12.08
C SER A 371 -6.73 6.76 -12.22
N VAL A 372 -7.85 6.11 -11.90
CA VAL A 372 -9.16 6.74 -11.74
C VAL A 372 -9.88 6.09 -10.56
N ARG A 373 -10.38 6.90 -9.64
CA ARG A 373 -11.08 6.42 -8.43
C ARG A 373 -12.37 7.22 -8.25
N LEU A 374 -13.52 6.53 -8.30
CA LEU A 374 -14.83 7.13 -8.03
C LEU A 374 -15.16 6.98 -6.55
N MET A 375 -15.37 8.11 -5.87
CA MET A 375 -15.77 8.19 -4.47
C MET A 375 -17.23 8.60 -4.38
N ASP A 376 -17.98 7.98 -3.47
CA ASP A 376 -19.37 8.36 -3.18
C ASP A 376 -19.47 9.71 -2.43
N ASN A 377 -20.70 10.12 -2.10
CA ASN A 377 -20.94 11.36 -1.37
C ASN A 377 -20.29 11.39 0.02
N GLU A 378 -20.35 10.30 0.78
CA GLU A 378 -19.80 10.28 2.14
C GLU A 378 -18.29 10.49 2.13
N GLN A 379 -17.59 9.81 1.21
CA GLN A 379 -16.15 9.98 0.99
C GLN A 379 -15.82 11.37 0.45
N PHE A 380 -16.63 11.91 -0.47
CA PHE A 380 -16.46 13.27 -0.95
C PHE A 380 -16.55 14.28 0.20
N MET A 381 -17.58 14.18 1.05
CA MET A 381 -17.78 15.06 2.21
C MET A 381 -16.66 14.91 3.24
N PHE A 382 -16.22 13.68 3.51
CA PHE A 382 -15.06 13.40 4.35
C PHE A 382 -13.78 14.06 3.80
N GLY A 383 -13.54 13.96 2.50
CA GLY A 383 -12.40 14.60 1.84
C GLY A 383 -12.46 16.13 1.83
N GLN A 384 -13.66 16.74 1.96
CA GLN A 384 -13.80 18.17 2.22
C GLN A 384 -13.47 18.52 3.67
N ALA A 385 -13.90 17.70 4.63
CA ALA A 385 -13.68 17.93 6.06
C ALA A 385 -12.19 17.88 6.43
N LEU A 386 -11.39 17.05 5.75
CA LEU A 386 -9.94 16.93 5.94
C LEU A 386 -9.11 18.09 5.36
N LYS A 387 -9.73 19.11 4.78
CA LYS A 387 -9.00 20.29 4.29
C LYS A 387 -8.44 21.09 5.47
N PRO A 388 -7.13 21.41 5.49
CA PRO A 388 -6.61 22.41 6.41
C PRO A 388 -7.31 23.75 6.15
N GLU A 389 -7.81 24.41 7.19
CA GLU A 389 -8.34 25.77 7.04
C GLU A 389 -7.19 26.74 6.81
N LYS A 390 -7.03 27.21 5.56
CA LYS A 390 -6.18 28.36 5.26
C LYS A 390 -7.02 29.63 5.31
N SER A 391 -7.16 30.20 6.50
CA SER A 391 -7.73 31.53 6.79
C SER A 391 -9.25 31.69 6.63
N TRP A 392 -9.83 32.53 7.49
CA TRP A 392 -11.27 32.87 7.52
C TRP A 392 -11.82 33.43 6.19
N TRP A 393 -10.97 33.99 5.33
CA TRP A 393 -11.35 34.48 4.00
C TRP A 393 -11.67 33.36 3.00
N ALA A 394 -11.12 32.15 3.19
CA ALA A 394 -11.39 31.02 2.30
C ALA A 394 -12.78 30.41 2.50
N SER A 395 -13.33 30.46 3.73
CA SER A 395 -14.66 29.91 4.04
C SER A 395 -15.80 30.72 3.41
N LEU A 396 -15.66 32.05 3.32
CA LEU A 396 -16.58 32.94 2.61
C LEU A 396 -16.66 32.63 1.11
N VAL A 397 -15.52 32.31 0.49
CA VAL A 397 -15.43 31.93 -0.93
C VAL A 397 -16.07 30.56 -1.17
N ASP A 398 -15.91 29.62 -0.24
CA ASP A 398 -16.52 28.29 -0.34
C ASP A 398 -18.06 28.34 -0.17
N GLY A 399 -18.59 29.22 0.69
CA GLY A 399 -20.04 29.47 0.80
C GLY A 399 -20.66 30.06 -0.47
N LEU A 400 -19.94 30.97 -1.16
CA LEU A 400 -20.37 31.54 -2.44
C LEU A 400 -20.31 30.49 -3.58
N LYS A 401 -19.30 29.61 -3.58
CA LYS A 401 -19.24 28.48 -4.52
C LYS A 401 -20.33 27.46 -4.28
N GLN A 402 -20.67 27.15 -3.02
CA GLN A 402 -21.79 26.26 -2.70
C GLN A 402 -23.11 26.81 -3.25
N ARG A 403 -23.37 28.11 -3.10
CA ARG A 403 -24.54 28.78 -3.71
C ARG A 403 -24.51 28.77 -5.23
N TYR A 404 -23.35 28.95 -5.87
CA TYR A 404 -23.23 28.88 -7.33
C TYR A 404 -23.48 27.46 -7.88
N VAL A 405 -22.97 26.43 -7.21
CA VAL A 405 -23.15 25.01 -7.61
C VAL A 405 -24.60 24.56 -7.43
N THR A 406 -25.23 24.93 -6.32
CA THR A 406 -26.63 24.56 -6.02
C THR A 406 -27.62 25.38 -6.86
N ALA A 407 -27.44 26.70 -7.02
CA ALA A 407 -28.39 27.56 -7.71
C ALA A 407 -28.26 27.58 -9.24
N TRP A 408 -27.06 27.36 -9.81
CA TRP A 408 -26.83 27.49 -11.27
C TRP A 408 -26.67 26.15 -12.00
N LYS A 409 -26.28 25.07 -11.31
CA LYS A 409 -26.17 23.72 -11.90
C LYS A 409 -27.25 22.74 -11.42
N GLY A 410 -28.08 23.11 -10.45
CA GLY A 410 -29.15 22.25 -9.92
C GLY A 410 -28.62 20.96 -9.27
N ILE A 411 -27.42 21.02 -8.68
CA ILE A 411 -26.77 19.84 -8.09
C ILE A 411 -27.14 19.73 -6.62
N ASP A 412 -27.73 18.58 -6.27
CA ASP A 412 -27.95 18.20 -4.88
C ASP A 412 -26.61 17.79 -4.23
N LEU A 413 -26.18 18.57 -3.24
CA LEU A 413 -24.95 18.30 -2.50
C LEU A 413 -25.03 17.02 -1.65
N SER A 414 -26.24 16.51 -1.38
CA SER A 414 -26.43 15.24 -0.67
C SER A 414 -26.19 14.01 -1.55
N GLU A 415 -26.26 14.17 -2.88
CA GLU A 415 -26.05 13.06 -3.83
C GLU A 415 -24.73 13.15 -4.59
N ILE A 416 -24.13 14.34 -4.67
CA ILE A 416 -22.93 14.59 -5.47
C ILE A 416 -21.81 13.58 -5.14
N CYS A 417 -21.13 13.10 -6.18
CA CYS A 417 -19.98 12.22 -6.03
C CYS A 417 -18.80 12.77 -6.85
N ALA A 418 -17.59 12.25 -6.61
CA ALA A 418 -16.39 12.74 -7.28
C ALA A 418 -15.54 11.60 -7.83
N ALA A 419 -14.78 11.88 -8.89
CA ALA A 419 -13.71 10.99 -9.34
C ALA A 419 -12.37 11.73 -9.29
N THR A 420 -11.35 11.11 -8.73
CA THR A 420 -9.95 11.58 -8.85
C THR A 420 -9.28 10.88 -10.03
N LEU A 421 -8.40 11.62 -10.71
CA LEU A 421 -7.73 11.20 -11.92
C LEU A 421 -6.23 11.47 -11.81
N LEU A 422 -5.42 10.49 -12.22
CA LEU A 422 -3.99 10.65 -12.42
C LEU A 422 -3.64 10.15 -13.82
N PHE A 423 -3.04 11.04 -14.61
CA PHE A 423 -2.48 10.76 -15.92
C PHE A 423 -0.96 10.83 -15.81
N GLU A 424 -0.25 9.90 -16.45
CA GLU A 424 1.20 10.01 -16.56
C GLU A 424 1.72 9.39 -17.87
N GLY A 425 2.80 9.96 -18.39
CA GLY A 425 3.39 9.58 -19.67
C GLY A 425 3.98 10.78 -20.41
N ASP A 426 3.99 10.71 -21.73
CA ASP A 426 4.41 11.83 -22.59
C ASP A 426 3.33 12.93 -22.64
N LEU A 427 3.77 14.18 -22.73
CA LEU A 427 2.87 15.35 -22.67
C LEU A 427 1.71 15.28 -23.67
N LYS A 428 1.97 14.86 -24.92
CA LYS A 428 0.96 14.77 -25.98
C LYS A 428 -0.09 13.69 -25.67
N ASP A 429 0.33 12.54 -25.18
CA ASP A 429 -0.56 11.45 -24.81
C ASP A 429 -1.38 11.79 -23.58
N VAL A 430 -0.76 12.40 -22.57
CA VAL A 430 -1.46 12.87 -21.38
C VAL A 430 -2.55 13.88 -21.77
N GLN A 431 -2.25 14.87 -22.62
CA GLN A 431 -3.24 15.86 -23.07
C GLN A 431 -4.40 15.23 -23.86
N ARG A 432 -4.09 14.27 -24.74
CA ARG A 432 -5.10 13.54 -25.50
C ARG A 432 -5.99 12.70 -24.60
N GLN A 433 -5.41 11.94 -23.67
CA GLN A 433 -6.14 11.10 -22.74
C GLN A 433 -7.02 11.94 -21.80
N GLU A 434 -6.48 13.04 -21.29
CA GLU A 434 -7.22 14.03 -20.50
C GLU A 434 -8.46 14.50 -21.27
N SER A 435 -8.28 14.96 -22.52
CA SER A 435 -9.40 15.44 -23.36
C SER A 435 -10.49 14.39 -23.56
N ILE A 436 -10.12 13.14 -23.86
CA ILE A 436 -11.06 12.02 -24.03
C ILE A 436 -11.84 11.77 -22.74
N ILE A 437 -11.15 11.72 -21.59
CA ILE A 437 -11.80 11.47 -20.30
C ILE A 437 -12.81 12.57 -19.95
N TYR A 438 -12.45 13.84 -20.16
CA TYR A 438 -13.35 14.96 -19.91
C TYR A 438 -14.55 14.98 -20.88
N GLU A 439 -14.37 14.58 -22.14
CA GLU A 439 -15.47 14.42 -23.10
C GLU A 439 -16.45 13.32 -22.66
N ILE A 440 -15.95 12.17 -22.22
CA ILE A 440 -16.79 11.08 -21.72
C ILE A 440 -17.54 11.53 -20.47
N ALA A 441 -16.86 12.18 -19.53
CA ALA A 441 -17.48 12.70 -18.31
C ALA A 441 -18.66 13.63 -18.61
N ALA A 442 -18.53 14.52 -19.59
CA ALA A 442 -19.60 15.44 -19.99
C ALA A 442 -20.89 14.71 -20.44
N LYS A 443 -20.78 13.53 -21.08
CA LYS A 443 -21.94 12.71 -21.50
C LYS A 443 -22.75 12.20 -20.32
N PHE A 444 -22.11 12.00 -19.17
CA PHE A 444 -22.72 11.58 -17.91
C PHE A 444 -22.87 12.74 -16.92
N LYS A 445 -23.03 13.98 -17.43
CA LYS A 445 -23.21 15.21 -16.64
C LYS A 445 -22.05 15.51 -15.67
N GLY A 446 -20.90 14.87 -15.86
CA GLY A 446 -19.69 15.11 -15.10
C GLY A 446 -19.06 16.44 -15.50
N PHE A 447 -18.48 17.16 -14.53
CA PHE A 447 -17.78 18.42 -14.79
C PHE A 447 -16.44 18.48 -14.04
N PRO A 448 -15.45 19.21 -14.57
CA PRO A 448 -14.15 19.37 -13.92
C PRO A 448 -14.26 19.98 -12.52
N ALA A 449 -13.57 19.38 -11.54
CA ALA A 449 -13.50 19.84 -10.16
C ALA A 449 -12.08 20.29 -9.73
N GLY A 450 -11.13 20.38 -10.67
CA GLY A 450 -9.80 20.96 -10.49
C GLY A 450 -8.70 19.95 -10.11
N GLY A 451 -7.46 20.18 -10.58
CA GLY A 451 -6.34 19.26 -10.38
C GLY A 451 -5.87 19.12 -8.94
N GLN A 452 -5.90 20.21 -8.17
CA GLN A 452 -5.52 20.23 -6.75
C GLN A 452 -6.39 19.30 -5.88
N ASN A 453 -7.68 19.17 -6.19
CA ASN A 453 -8.55 18.21 -5.50
C ASN A 453 -8.18 16.77 -5.85
N GLY A 454 -7.79 16.50 -7.10
CA GLY A 454 -7.25 15.22 -7.55
C GLY A 454 -6.00 14.84 -6.79
N GLU A 455 -5.00 15.73 -6.80
CA GLU A 455 -3.72 15.57 -6.11
C GLU A 455 -3.91 15.31 -4.62
N ARG A 456 -4.74 16.12 -3.94
CA ARG A 456 -5.04 15.92 -2.52
C ARG A 456 -5.67 14.54 -2.27
N GLY A 457 -6.59 14.08 -3.11
CA GLY A 457 -7.20 12.76 -2.95
C GLY A 457 -6.18 11.62 -3.02
N TYR A 458 -5.19 11.73 -3.92
CA TYR A 458 -4.09 10.77 -3.99
C TYR A 458 -3.16 10.83 -2.79
N ILE A 459 -2.80 12.03 -2.32
CA ILE A 459 -1.98 12.20 -1.12
C ILE A 459 -2.66 11.64 0.12
N LEU A 460 -3.97 11.90 0.28
CA LEU A 460 -4.76 11.42 1.42
C LEU A 460 -4.82 9.90 1.52
N THR A 461 -4.61 9.19 0.42
CA THR A 461 -4.57 7.72 0.40
C THR A 461 -3.56 7.15 1.39
N PHE A 462 -2.40 7.81 1.55
CA PHE A 462 -1.35 7.38 2.49
C PHE A 462 -1.61 7.80 3.95
N VAL A 463 -2.56 8.72 4.17
CA VAL A 463 -2.87 9.24 5.51
C VAL A 463 -4.08 8.55 6.15
N ILE A 464 -5.01 8.01 5.34
CA ILE A 464 -6.25 7.39 5.85
C ILE A 464 -5.97 6.29 6.89
N ALA A 465 -4.95 5.45 6.69
CA ALA A 465 -4.62 4.39 7.63
C ALA A 465 -4.22 4.91 9.03
N TYR A 466 -3.67 6.13 9.14
CA TYR A 466 -3.37 6.77 10.42
C TYR A 466 -4.63 7.21 11.19
N ILE A 467 -5.75 7.41 10.49
CA ILE A 467 -7.03 7.79 11.11
C ILE A 467 -7.60 6.62 11.92
N ARG A 468 -7.35 5.36 11.51
CA ARG A 468 -7.79 4.17 12.25
C ARG A 468 -7.29 4.17 13.70
N ASP A 469 -6.00 4.42 13.89
CA ASP A 469 -5.39 4.41 15.22
C ASP A 469 -6.00 5.52 16.12
N PHE A 470 -6.28 6.69 15.54
CA PHE A 470 -6.97 7.77 16.25
C PHE A 470 -8.45 7.46 16.50
N GLY A 471 -9.14 6.82 15.56
CA GLY A 471 -10.50 6.33 15.76
C GLY A 471 -10.55 5.38 16.96
N LEU A 472 -9.66 4.39 17.00
CA LEU A 472 -9.59 3.42 18.08
C LEU A 472 -9.30 4.10 19.43
N HIS A 473 -8.41 5.10 19.43
CA HIS A 473 -8.16 5.96 20.58
C HIS A 473 -9.42 6.66 21.10
N GLN A 474 -10.33 7.07 20.21
CA GLN A 474 -11.59 7.70 20.57
C GLN A 474 -12.73 6.70 20.84
N GLY A 475 -12.50 5.39 20.72
CA GLY A 475 -13.52 4.35 20.88
C GLY A 475 -14.30 4.03 19.60
N ILE A 476 -13.81 4.48 18.45
CA ILE A 476 -14.35 4.15 17.12
C ILE A 476 -13.54 3.00 16.54
N VAL A 477 -14.23 1.93 16.15
CA VAL A 477 -13.62 0.85 15.36
C VAL A 477 -13.93 1.05 13.88
N ALA A 478 -12.93 0.81 13.03
CA ALA A 478 -13.08 0.93 11.58
C ALA A 478 -12.16 -0.07 10.89
N GLU A 479 -12.62 -0.58 9.75
CA GLU A 479 -11.88 -1.48 8.87
C GLU A 479 -12.32 -1.21 7.42
N SER A 480 -11.39 -1.27 6.48
CA SER A 480 -11.72 -1.31 5.05
C SER A 480 -11.85 -2.74 4.58
N PHE A 481 -12.74 -2.97 3.61
CA PHE A 481 -12.82 -4.23 2.87
C PHE A 481 -13.15 -3.94 1.41
N GLU A 482 -12.80 -4.88 0.53
CA GLU A 482 -12.91 -4.70 -0.91
C GLU A 482 -13.47 -5.93 -1.63
N THR A 483 -13.91 -5.73 -2.87
CA THR A 483 -14.34 -6.79 -3.76
C THR A 483 -14.18 -6.38 -5.23
N SER A 484 -14.32 -7.33 -6.15
CA SER A 484 -14.49 -7.07 -7.58
C SER A 484 -15.82 -7.63 -8.05
N VAL A 485 -16.49 -6.93 -8.96
CA VAL A 485 -17.86 -7.26 -9.33
C VAL A 485 -18.11 -6.97 -10.82
N PRO A 486 -18.92 -7.77 -11.52
CA PRO A 486 -19.41 -7.43 -12.86
C PRO A 486 -20.11 -6.06 -12.89
N TRP A 487 -19.99 -5.36 -14.02
CA TRP A 487 -20.49 -4.00 -14.17
C TRP A 487 -21.99 -3.84 -13.92
N ASP A 488 -22.81 -4.81 -14.34
CA ASP A 488 -24.27 -4.82 -14.16
C ASP A 488 -24.69 -4.94 -12.68
N ARG A 489 -23.78 -5.35 -11.80
CA ARG A 489 -24.03 -5.55 -10.37
C ARG A 489 -23.42 -4.49 -9.48
N CYS A 490 -22.55 -3.62 -10.00
CA CYS A 490 -21.78 -2.66 -9.21
C CYS A 490 -22.66 -1.75 -8.33
N SER A 491 -23.59 -0.99 -8.93
CA SER A 491 -24.46 -0.08 -8.17
C SER A 491 -25.35 -0.79 -7.16
N LEU A 492 -25.90 -1.96 -7.54
CA LEU A 492 -26.73 -2.77 -6.66
C LEU A 492 -25.92 -3.26 -5.45
N LEU A 493 -24.74 -3.82 -5.69
CA LEU A 493 -23.85 -4.33 -4.63
C LEU A 493 -23.48 -3.21 -3.66
N CYS A 494 -23.02 -2.05 -4.15
CA CYS A 494 -22.66 -0.92 -3.29
C CYS A 494 -23.82 -0.49 -2.38
N ARG A 495 -25.03 -0.33 -2.94
CA ARG A 495 -26.21 0.05 -2.17
C ARG A 495 -26.61 -1.02 -1.15
N SER A 496 -26.69 -2.28 -1.58
CA SER A 496 -27.13 -3.39 -0.72
C SER A 496 -26.14 -3.66 0.41
N VAL A 497 -24.83 -3.58 0.16
CA VAL A 497 -23.81 -3.76 1.21
C VAL A 497 -23.87 -2.62 2.22
N LYS A 498 -23.98 -1.35 1.78
CA LYS A 498 -24.14 -0.21 2.71
C LYS A 498 -25.38 -0.34 3.57
N GLN A 499 -26.53 -0.67 2.96
CA GLN A 499 -27.77 -0.90 3.69
C GLN A 499 -27.62 -2.04 4.68
N ARG A 500 -26.98 -3.15 4.29
CA ARG A 500 -26.74 -4.28 5.18
C ARG A 500 -25.93 -3.84 6.39
N VAL A 501 -24.77 -3.22 6.19
CA VAL A 501 -23.87 -2.75 7.25
C VAL A 501 -24.60 -1.84 8.24
N VAL A 502 -25.37 -0.86 7.75
CA VAL A 502 -26.14 0.06 8.61
C VAL A 502 -27.27 -0.66 9.36
N SER A 503 -28.00 -1.57 8.70
CA SER A 503 -29.15 -2.29 9.29
C SER A 503 -28.77 -3.35 10.33
N THR A 504 -27.52 -3.84 10.31
CA THR A 504 -27.03 -4.85 11.26
C THR A 504 -26.39 -4.26 12.51
N LEU A 505 -26.32 -2.94 12.63
CA LEU A 505 -25.93 -2.30 13.89
C LEU A 505 -27.13 -2.39 14.86
N PRO A 506 -26.96 -3.01 16.04
CA PRO A 506 -28.04 -3.24 17.00
C PRO A 506 -28.65 -1.95 17.57
#